data_AF-A0A968ICT2-F1
#
_entry.id   AF-A0A968ICT2-F1
#
_cell.length_a   1.000
_cell.length_b   1.000
_cell.length_c   1.000
_cell.angle_alpha   90.00
_cell.angle_beta   90.00
_cell.angle_gamma   90.00
#
_symmetry.space_group_name_H-M   'P 1'
#
loop_
_entity.id
_entity.type
_entity.pdbx_description
1 polymer ?
#
loop_
_entity_poly.entity_id
_entity_poly.type
_entity_poly.pdbx_seq_one_letter_code
_entity_poly.pdbx_strand_id
1 'polypeptide(L)'
;MLPTIACKKMQAWIRSRHLICSGHFFIFETLEYSSVERFEECVNSLGGTLISVEPIKKIWIGDRRQVLLYQAKASLHTPHHELKQYWIKFGGFHTKFDERV
;
A
#
# COMPACT_ATOMS: atom_id res chain seq x y z
N MET A 1 12.36 -4.47 9.03
CA MET A 1 11.75 -3.56 10.03
C MET A 1 11.25 -4.39 11.22
N LEU A 2 11.11 -3.85 12.44
CA LEU A 2 10.46 -4.62 13.52
C LEU A 2 8.95 -4.78 13.22
N PRO A 3 8.30 -5.93 13.54
CA PRO A 3 6.89 -6.16 13.23
C PRO A 3 5.94 -5.09 13.78
N THR A 4 6.20 -4.58 14.98
CA THR A 4 5.38 -3.52 15.60
C THR A 4 5.50 -2.18 14.86
N ILE A 5 6.69 -1.85 14.35
CA ILE A 5 6.92 -0.65 13.54
C ILE A 5 6.29 -0.82 12.16
N ALA A 6 6.43 -2.00 11.54
CA ALA A 6 5.83 -2.34 10.25
C ALA A 6 4.29 -2.22 10.31
N CYS A 7 3.67 -2.75 11.36
CA CYS A 7 2.23 -2.65 11.58
C CYS A 7 1.78 -1.18 11.69
N LYS A 8 2.45 -0.37 12.52
CA LYS A 8 2.14 1.07 12.62
C LYS A 8 2.30 1.81 11.30
N LYS A 9 3.30 1.45 10.49
CA LYS A 9 3.53 2.06 9.17
C LYS A 9 2.41 1.68 8.19
N MET A 10 2.02 0.41 8.14
CA MET A 10 0.88 -0.04 7.33
C MET A 10 -0.43 0.64 7.75
N GLN A 11 -0.70 0.78 9.05
CA GLN A 11 -1.85 1.53 9.55
C GLN A 11 -1.84 3.00 9.11
N ALA A 12 -0.67 3.64 9.10
CA ALA A 12 -0.54 5.02 8.61
C ALA A 12 -0.87 5.13 7.11
N TRP A 13 -0.40 4.17 6.29
CA TRP A 13 -0.74 4.13 4.86
C TRP A 13 -2.20 3.78 4.57
N ILE A 14 -2.83 2.98 5.43
CA ILE A 14 -4.28 2.74 5.37
C ILE A 14 -5.03 4.05 5.60
N ARG A 15 -4.70 4.80 6.65
CA ARG A 15 -5.35 6.09 6.97
C ARG A 15 -5.17 7.13 5.86
N SER A 16 -4.01 7.16 5.22
CA SER A 16 -3.74 8.09 4.12
C SER A 16 -4.22 7.59 2.75
N ARG A 17 -4.93 6.44 2.71
CA ARG A 17 -5.45 5.79 1.50
C ARG A 17 -4.36 5.48 0.45
N HIS A 18 -3.13 5.26 0.89
CA HIS A 18 -2.09 4.68 0.03
C HIS A 18 -2.16 3.15 0.01
N LEU A 19 -2.70 2.53 1.08
CA LEU A 19 -2.82 1.09 1.23
C LEU A 19 -4.29 0.69 1.39
N ILE A 20 -4.77 -0.21 0.54
CA ILE A 20 -6.13 -0.77 0.61
C ILE A 20 -6.09 -2.29 0.63
N CYS A 21 -7.17 -2.92 1.09
CA CYS A 21 -7.37 -4.35 0.92
C CYS A 21 -8.23 -4.62 -0.34
N SER A 22 -7.79 -5.58 -1.15
CA SER A 22 -8.54 -6.10 -2.29
C SER A 22 -8.59 -7.63 -2.20
N GLY A 23 -9.72 -8.17 -1.73
CA GLY A 23 -9.87 -9.60 -1.41
C GLY A 23 -8.94 -10.06 -0.29
N HIS A 24 -7.93 -10.85 -0.66
CA HIS A 24 -6.86 -11.35 0.23
C HIS A 24 -5.56 -10.55 0.12
N PHE A 25 -5.51 -9.58 -0.77
CA PHE A 25 -4.30 -8.82 -1.06
C PHE A 25 -4.34 -7.43 -0.46
N PHE A 26 -3.16 -6.91 -0.19
CA PHE A 26 -2.91 -5.51 0.06
C PHE A 26 -2.40 -4.85 -1.21
N ILE A 27 -3.04 -3.76 -1.59
CA ILE A 27 -2.66 -2.94 -2.75
C ILE A 27 -2.12 -1.62 -2.22
N PHE A 28 -0.84 -1.37 -2.48
CA PHE A 28 -0.13 -0.16 -2.09
C PHE A 28 0.18 0.68 -3.31
N GLU A 29 -0.17 1.95 -3.28
CA GLU A 29 0.11 2.88 -4.38
C GLU A 29 0.96 4.06 -3.93
N THR A 30 1.93 4.43 -4.75
CA THR A 30 2.89 5.51 -4.45
C THR A 30 3.52 6.09 -5.70
N LEU A 31 3.93 7.36 -5.61
CA LEU A 31 4.72 8.06 -6.63
C LEU A 31 6.23 7.88 -6.43
N GLU A 32 6.64 7.33 -5.28
CA GLU A 32 8.02 7.14 -4.88
C GLU A 32 8.36 5.65 -4.79
N TYR A 33 9.31 5.18 -5.60
CA TYR A 33 9.74 3.79 -5.59
C TYR A 33 10.35 3.37 -4.24
N SER A 34 11.05 4.27 -3.54
CA SER A 34 11.57 4.01 -2.19
C SER A 34 10.47 3.70 -1.16
N SER A 35 9.24 4.15 -1.39
CA SER A 35 8.11 3.77 -0.56
C SER A 35 7.62 2.35 -0.85
N VAL A 36 7.83 1.83 -2.07
CA VAL A 36 7.60 0.42 -2.42
C VAL A 36 8.58 -0.49 -1.68
N GLU A 37 9.87 -0.14 -1.67
CA GLU A 37 10.90 -0.90 -0.93
C GLU A 37 10.57 -0.97 0.57
N ARG A 38 10.17 0.16 1.17
CA ARG A 38 9.71 0.19 2.56
C ARG A 38 8.44 -0.63 2.79
N PHE A 39 7.55 -0.67 1.80
CA PHE A 39 6.34 -1.49 1.87
C PHE A 39 6.70 -2.98 1.86
N GLU A 40 7.60 -3.40 0.97
CA GLU A 40 8.14 -4.77 0.93
C GLU A 40 8.78 -5.17 2.26
N GLU A 41 9.63 -4.31 2.84
CA GLU A 41 10.20 -4.55 4.16
C GLU A 41 9.13 -4.76 5.23
N CYS A 42 8.06 -3.95 5.22
CA CYS A 42 6.95 -4.10 6.16
C CYS A 42 6.22 -5.43 5.95
N VAL A 43 5.93 -5.79 4.70
CA VAL A 43 5.27 -7.05 4.33
C VAL A 43 6.09 -8.25 4.82
N ASN A 44 7.39 -8.28 4.49
CA ASN A 44 8.30 -9.34 4.92
C ASN A 44 8.40 -9.44 6.45
N SER A 45 8.46 -8.29 7.13
CA SER A 45 8.52 -8.24 8.60
C SER A 45 7.23 -8.73 9.27
N LEU A 46 6.09 -8.73 8.56
CA LEU A 46 4.80 -9.23 9.03
C LEU A 46 4.52 -10.67 8.55
N GLY A 47 5.51 -11.34 7.95
CA GLY A 47 5.40 -12.72 7.47
C GLY A 47 4.62 -12.86 6.15
N GLY A 48 4.48 -11.77 5.41
CA GLY A 48 3.86 -11.76 4.08
C GLY A 48 4.86 -11.90 2.94
N THR A 49 4.39 -11.68 1.73
CA THR A 49 5.21 -11.66 0.51
C THR A 49 4.70 -10.62 -0.46
N LEU A 50 5.64 -9.85 -1.04
CA LEU A 50 5.37 -8.98 -2.17
C LEU A 50 5.20 -9.84 -3.42
N ILE A 51 4.12 -9.62 -4.16
CA ILE A 51 3.71 -10.44 -5.31
C ILE A 51 4.12 -9.76 -6.60
N SER A 52 3.84 -8.47 -6.74
CA SER A 52 4.21 -7.70 -7.93
C SER A 52 4.36 -6.22 -7.61
N VAL A 53 5.13 -5.54 -8.47
CA VAL A 53 5.27 -4.09 -8.50
C VAL A 53 5.19 -3.65 -9.95
N GLU A 54 4.21 -2.81 -10.27
CA GLU A 54 3.94 -2.39 -11.65
C GLU A 54 3.69 -0.88 -11.71
N PRO A 55 4.22 -0.18 -12.73
CA PRO A 55 3.79 1.18 -13.03
C PRO A 55 2.40 1.14 -13.69
N ILE A 56 1.39 1.74 -13.05
CA ILE A 56 -0.01 1.63 -13.51
C ILE A 56 -0.52 2.88 -14.22
N LYS A 57 0.07 4.06 -13.97
CA LYS A 57 -0.24 5.30 -14.69
C LYS A 57 0.86 6.35 -14.57
N LYS A 58 0.75 7.42 -15.35
CA LYS A 58 1.51 8.65 -15.17
C LYS A 58 0.63 9.72 -14.53
N ILE A 59 1.10 10.32 -13.44
CA ILE A 59 0.43 11.44 -12.78
C ILE A 59 1.18 12.73 -13.08
N TRP A 60 0.43 13.78 -13.40
CA TRP A 60 0.96 15.13 -13.52
C TRP A 60 1.22 15.74 -12.14
N ILE A 61 2.44 16.22 -11.94
CA ILE A 61 2.81 17.08 -10.80
C ILE A 61 3.07 18.48 -11.37
N GLY A 62 2.12 19.37 -11.16
CA GLY A 62 2.09 20.68 -11.81
C GLY A 62 2.01 20.57 -13.33
N ASP A 63 2.40 21.64 -14.03
CA ASP A 63 2.15 21.76 -15.47
C ASP A 63 3.19 21.07 -16.38
N ARG A 64 4.31 20.58 -15.81
CA ARG A 64 5.48 20.18 -16.61
C ARG A 64 6.08 18.81 -16.28
N ARG A 65 5.69 18.20 -15.16
CA ARG A 65 6.33 16.97 -14.70
C ARG A 65 5.33 15.83 -14.67
N GLN A 66 5.66 14.74 -15.34
CA GLN A 66 4.98 13.46 -15.17
C GLN A 66 5.82 12.55 -14.27
N VAL A 67 5.16 11.86 -13.35
CA VAL A 67 5.77 10.80 -12.54
C VAL A 67 4.96 9.52 -12.66
N LEU A 68 5.61 8.38 -12.50
CA LEU A 68 4.94 7.08 -12.51
C LEU A 68 4.23 6.86 -11.17
N LEU A 69 2.98 6.41 -11.23
CA LEU A 69 2.31 5.78 -10.11
C LEU A 69 2.65 4.29 -10.13
N TYR A 70 3.29 3.84 -9.06
CA TYR A 70 3.57 2.43 -8.84
C TYR A 70 2.45 1.83 -8.00
N GLN A 71 2.03 0.63 -8.37
CA GLN A 71 1.18 -0.24 -7.58
C GLN A 71 1.98 -1.46 -7.16
N ALA A 72 2.04 -1.71 -5.86
CA ALA A 72 2.63 -2.88 -5.26
C ALA A 72 1.52 -3.76 -4.67
N LYS A 73 1.52 -5.04 -5.03
CA LYS A 73 0.57 -6.02 -4.54
C LYS A 73 1.28 -6.98 -3.60
N ALA A 74 0.71 -7.21 -2.42
CA ALA A 74 1.26 -8.14 -1.43
C ALA A 74 0.18 -9.00 -0.80
N SER A 75 0.59 -10.16 -0.28
CA SER A 75 -0.23 -11.00 0.60
C SER A 75 0.40 -11.05 1.98
N LEU A 76 -0.43 -11.02 3.03
CA LEU A 76 0.00 -11.41 4.37
C LEU A 76 -0.48 -12.85 4.58
N HIS A 77 0.44 -13.78 4.83
CA HIS A 77 0.12 -15.21 4.96
C HIS A 77 -0.69 -15.53 6.22
N THR A 78 -0.74 -14.60 7.17
CA THR A 78 -1.50 -14.75 8.42
C THR A 78 -2.99 -14.47 8.18
N PRO A 79 -3.87 -15.50 8.30
CA PRO A 79 -5.31 -15.27 8.31
C PRO A 79 -5.69 -14.38 9.50
N HIS A 80 -6.71 -13.55 9.33
CA HIS A 80 -7.22 -12.62 10.36
C HIS A 80 -6.23 -11.58 10.90
N HIS A 81 -5.25 -11.16 10.10
CA HIS A 81 -4.34 -10.09 10.51
C HIS A 81 -5.11 -8.82 10.92
N GLU A 82 -4.74 -8.24 12.07
CA GLU A 82 -5.36 -7.02 12.63
C GLU A 82 -5.43 -5.85 11.64
N LEU A 83 -4.53 -5.82 10.65
CA LEU A 83 -4.50 -4.80 9.61
C LEU A 83 -5.76 -4.83 8.72
N LYS A 84 -6.35 -6.00 8.49
CA LYS A 84 -7.61 -6.10 7.73
C LYS A 84 -8.77 -5.49 8.51
N GLN A 85 -8.84 -5.76 9.82
CA GLN A 85 -9.83 -5.13 10.71
C GLN A 85 -9.60 -3.61 10.82
N TYR A 86 -8.34 -3.20 10.90
CA TYR A 86 -7.96 -1.80 10.92
C TYR A 86 -8.36 -1.08 9.63
N TRP A 87 -8.13 -1.69 8.46
CA TRP A 87 -8.55 -1.16 7.17
C TRP A 87 -10.07 -1.04 7.05
N ILE A 88 -10.85 -2.03 7.53
CA ILE A 88 -12.32 -1.91 7.56
C ILE A 88 -12.76 -0.67 8.36
N LYS A 89 -12.06 -0.37 9.47
CA LYS A 89 -12.44 0.75 10.36
C LYS A 89 -11.95 2.12 9.90
N PHE A 90 -10.78 2.21 9.27
CA PHE A 90 -10.09 3.48 9.02
C PHE A 90 -9.59 3.67 7.58
N GLY A 91 -9.73 2.66 6.73
CA GLY A 91 -9.30 2.70 5.35
C GLY A 91 -10.38 3.18 4.40
N GLY A 92 -10.15 2.98 3.10
CA GLY A 92 -11.13 3.19 2.05
C GLY A 92 -11.09 2.06 1.02
N PHE A 93 -12.14 1.98 0.20
CA PHE A 93 -12.23 1.02 -0.92
C PHE A 93 -11.34 1.40 -2.11
N HIS A 94 -10.95 2.67 -2.19
CA HIS A 94 -10.14 3.23 -3.26
C HIS A 94 -8.90 3.89 -2.67
N THR A 95 -7.80 3.86 -3.43
CA THR A 95 -6.60 4.62 -3.07
C THR A 95 -6.86 6.11 -3.28
N LYS A 96 -6.02 6.97 -2.68
CA LYS A 96 -6.07 8.42 -2.91
C LYS A 96 -5.75 8.84 -4.35
N PHE A 97 -5.24 7.90 -5.16
CA PHE A 97 -4.90 8.15 -6.55
C PHE A 97 -6.00 7.68 -7.50
N ASP A 98 -7.06 7.05 -7.00
CA ASP A 98 -8.25 6.77 -7.78
C ASP A 98 -8.96 8.10 -8.11
N GLU A 99 -9.14 8.38 -9.40
CA GLU A 99 -9.73 9.62 -9.92
C GLU A 99 -11.25 9.66 -9.77
N ARG A 100 -11.87 8.56 -9.32
CA ARG A 100 -13.32 8.48 -9.05
C ARG A 100 -13.73 9.10 -7.71
N VAL A 101 -12.78 9.58 -6.91
CA VAL A 101 -12.98 10.08 -5.54
C VAL A 101 -12.71 11.57 -5.43
#